data_AF-A0A972Q2H7-F1
#
_entry.id   AF-A0A972Q2H7-F1
#
_cell.length_a   1.000
_cell.length_b   1.000
_cell.length_c   1.000
_cell.angle_alpha   90.00
_cell.angle_beta   90.00
_cell.angle_gamma   90.00
#
_symmetry.space_group_name_H-M   'P 1'
#
loop_
_entity.id
_entity.type
_entity.pdbx_description
1 polymer ?
#
loop_
_entity_poly.entity_id
_entity_poly.type
_entity_poly.pdbx_seq_one_letter_code
_entity_poly.pdbx_strand_id
1 'polypeptide(L)'
;MIKARQANWAGTHYFREIPVIKTTSDKFLPTSKNSQVRRYRRVEVVVFHKTKEAFGGLSNMAAGYPLKVNNVLVPSTEALYQACRFPHLPKVQQEIISQFSPMTAKMKSKPHRANSRSDWNQVRSKIMAWCLKVKLAQHFEEFGALLLETGDRAIVELSNKDAYWGAKLTDNDEWLEGQNVLGRLLMQLREDLKKEDSSRWLEIAPLDIANFKLMGKPIESVLKAQRKTFIQGSFRV
;
A
#
# COMPACT_ATOMS: atom_id res chain seq x y z
N MET A 1 -3.96 -19.20 -29.50
CA MET A 1 -4.82 -19.07 -28.31
C MET A 1 -4.10 -19.66 -27.11
N ILE A 2 -3.43 -18.85 -26.30
CA ILE A 2 -2.70 -19.33 -25.11
C ILE A 2 -3.63 -19.13 -23.91
N LYS A 3 -4.12 -20.23 -23.34
CA LYS A 3 -4.86 -20.21 -22.07
C LYS A 3 -3.89 -19.86 -20.95
N ALA A 4 -3.99 -18.64 -20.42
CA ALA A 4 -3.35 -18.28 -19.16
C ALA A 4 -3.96 -19.14 -18.04
N ARG A 5 -3.11 -19.91 -17.35
CA ARG A 5 -3.50 -20.64 -16.13
C ARG A 5 -3.91 -19.61 -15.08
N GLN A 6 -5.19 -19.61 -14.71
CA GLN A 6 -5.69 -18.93 -13.53
C GLN A 6 -5.01 -19.54 -12.29
N ALA A 7 -4.22 -18.74 -11.59
CA ALA A 7 -3.85 -19.05 -10.21
C ALA A 7 -5.07 -18.75 -9.33
N ASN A 8 -5.80 -19.81 -8.96
CA ASN A 8 -6.88 -19.73 -7.97
C ASN A 8 -6.30 -19.27 -6.63
N TRP A 9 -6.55 -18.02 -6.26
CA TRP A 9 -6.27 -17.53 -4.92
C TRP A 9 -7.54 -17.67 -4.06
N ALA A 10 -7.66 -18.81 -3.37
CA ALA A 10 -8.71 -19.01 -2.37
C ALA A 10 -8.47 -18.07 -1.17
N GLY A 11 -9.30 -17.04 -1.06
CA GLY A 11 -9.26 -16.08 0.03
C GLY A 11 -9.81 -16.65 1.34
N THR A 12 -8.96 -17.14 2.24
CA THR A 12 -9.38 -17.35 3.66
C THR A 12 -8.28 -17.19 4.72
N HIS A 13 -6.98 -17.04 4.40
CA HIS A 13 -5.92 -17.15 5.44
C HIS A 13 -5.00 -15.92 5.65
N TYR A 14 -5.27 -14.80 4.97
CA TYR A 14 -4.34 -13.65 4.85
C TYR A 14 -3.87 -12.93 6.13
N PHE A 15 -4.50 -13.15 7.29
CA PHE A 15 -4.12 -12.45 8.54
C PHE A 15 -3.45 -13.32 9.59
N ARG A 16 -3.56 -14.66 9.50
CA ARG A 16 -2.85 -15.56 10.42
C ARG A 16 -1.40 -15.80 9.98
N GLU A 17 -1.05 -15.46 8.74
CA GLU A 17 0.24 -15.77 8.13
C GLU A 17 0.91 -14.57 7.45
N ILE A 18 0.92 -13.36 8.04
CA ILE A 18 2.04 -12.46 7.67
C ILE A 18 3.26 -13.08 8.35
N PRO A 19 4.18 -13.71 7.59
CA PRO A 19 5.27 -14.46 8.20
C PRO A 19 6.06 -13.52 9.11
N VAL A 20 6.46 -14.00 10.27
CA VAL A 20 7.60 -13.41 10.97
C VAL A 20 8.79 -13.65 10.05
N ILE A 21 9.14 -12.66 9.22
CA ILE A 21 10.38 -12.71 8.45
C ILE A 21 11.49 -12.81 9.49
N LYS A 22 12.10 -14.00 9.59
CA LYS A 22 13.27 -14.23 10.43
C LYS A 22 14.42 -13.48 9.77
N THR A 23 14.70 -12.25 10.21
CA THR A 23 15.99 -11.62 9.90
C THR A 23 17.06 -12.36 10.70
N THR A 24 18.21 -12.63 10.08
CA THR A 24 19.36 -13.40 10.60
C THR A 24 20.14 -12.71 11.72
N SER A 25 19.48 -11.86 12.50
CA SER A 25 20.02 -11.27 13.73
C SER A 25 19.00 -11.47 14.84
N ASP A 26 19.27 -12.42 15.73
CA ASP A 26 18.52 -12.66 16.95
C ASP A 26 18.24 -11.35 17.69
N LYS A 27 16.96 -10.94 17.75
CA LYS A 27 16.38 -9.99 18.73
C LYS A 27 14.85 -9.81 18.58
N PHE A 28 14.12 -10.84 18.17
CA PHE A 28 12.65 -10.81 18.22
C PHE A 28 12.17 -11.38 19.56
N LEU A 29 11.82 -10.51 20.52
CA LEU A 29 11.06 -10.91 21.70
C LEU A 29 9.56 -10.66 21.44
N PRO A 30 8.76 -11.70 21.17
CA PRO A 30 7.32 -11.54 21.06
C PRO A 30 6.72 -11.24 22.44
N THR A 31 6.09 -10.07 22.59
CA THR A 31 5.34 -9.71 23.79
C THR A 31 3.94 -10.35 23.74
N SER A 32 3.84 -11.56 24.33
CA SER A 32 2.62 -12.36 24.52
C SER A 32 1.99 -13.00 23.27
N LYS A 33 1.46 -14.21 23.43
CA LYS A 33 0.96 -15.14 22.38
C LYS A 33 -0.25 -14.66 21.55
N ASN A 34 -0.67 -13.39 21.66
CA ASN A 34 -1.81 -12.86 20.89
C ASN A 34 -1.65 -11.40 20.44
N SER A 35 -0.48 -10.79 20.63
CA SER A 35 -0.23 -9.41 20.24
C SER A 35 0.36 -9.34 18.84
N GLN A 36 -0.34 -8.71 17.89
CA GLN A 36 0.20 -8.33 16.58
C GLN A 36 1.23 -7.19 16.66
N VAL A 37 1.47 -6.65 17.86
CA VAL A 37 2.44 -5.58 18.11
C VAL A 37 3.86 -6.14 17.99
N ARG A 38 4.74 -5.35 17.38
CA ARG A 38 6.16 -5.65 17.24
C ARG A 38 6.97 -4.48 17.77
N ARG A 39 8.16 -4.80 18.26
CA ARG A 39 9.14 -3.83 18.73
C ARG A 39 10.35 -3.87 17.80
N TYR A 40 10.86 -2.70 17.42
CA TYR A 40 11.97 -2.53 16.48
C TYR A 40 13.01 -1.60 17.09
N ARG A 41 14.28 -1.98 17.01
CA ARG A 41 15.36 -1.09 17.42
C ARG A 41 15.52 -0.02 16.36
N ARG A 42 15.36 1.26 16.72
CA ARG A 42 15.24 2.36 15.75
C ARG A 42 16.43 2.45 14.79
N VAL A 43 17.63 2.15 15.27
CA VAL A 43 18.88 2.23 14.49
C VAL A 43 19.08 1.07 13.50
N GLU A 44 18.30 -0.01 13.60
CA GLU A 44 18.44 -1.23 12.78
C GLU A 44 17.39 -1.28 11.64
N VAL A 45 16.51 -0.28 11.54
CA VAL A 45 15.35 -0.29 10.64
C VAL A 45 15.32 0.93 9.72
N VAL A 46 14.62 0.81 8.59
CA VAL A 46 14.24 1.95 7.76
C VAL A 46 13.01 2.60 8.37
N VAL A 47 13.18 3.83 8.87
CA VAL A 47 12.09 4.64 9.41
C VAL A 47 11.67 5.67 8.37
N PHE A 48 10.36 5.77 8.10
CA PHE A 48 9.80 6.89 7.36
C PHE A 48 8.70 7.58 8.19
N HIS A 49 8.66 8.91 8.12
CA HIS A 49 7.69 9.74 8.86
C HIS A 49 7.08 10.82 7.96
N LYS A 50 7.92 11.55 7.22
CA LYS A 50 7.48 12.60 6.29
C LYS A 50 7.66 12.18 4.85
N THR A 51 6.73 12.58 4.00
CA THR A 51 6.68 12.15 2.59
C THR A 51 7.75 12.78 1.70
N LYS A 52 8.44 13.83 2.17
CA LYS A 52 9.50 14.56 1.43
C LYS A 52 10.92 14.21 1.90
N GLU A 53 11.05 13.35 2.91
CA GLU A 53 12.34 12.90 3.44
C GLU A 53 12.76 11.57 2.76
N ALA A 54 13.95 11.07 3.10
CA ALA A 54 14.39 9.75 2.67
C ALA A 54 13.31 8.69 2.96
N PHE A 55 13.09 7.79 1.99
CA PHE A 55 12.02 6.79 2.04
C PHE A 55 10.58 7.33 2.17
N GLY A 56 10.38 8.65 2.05
CA GLY A 56 9.05 9.27 2.13
C GLY A 56 8.07 8.76 1.08
N GLY A 57 8.58 8.29 -0.06
CA GLY A 57 7.82 7.62 -1.10
C GLY A 57 7.19 6.29 -0.67
N LEU A 58 7.63 5.66 0.43
CA LEU A 58 7.02 4.45 1.00
C LEU A 58 5.64 4.71 1.60
N SER A 59 5.35 5.94 2.01
CA SER A 59 4.05 6.29 2.57
C SER A 59 2.93 6.20 1.53
N ASN A 60 1.74 5.74 1.95
CA ASN A 60 0.50 5.89 1.18
C ASN A 60 0.07 7.36 1.03
N MET A 61 0.61 8.26 1.87
CA MET A 61 0.44 9.71 1.79
C MET A 61 1.43 10.39 0.84
N ALA A 62 2.33 9.65 0.20
CA ALA A 62 3.27 10.23 -0.77
C ALA A 62 2.52 10.75 -2.00
N ALA A 63 2.67 12.04 -2.30
CA ALA A 63 2.29 12.62 -3.58
C ALA A 63 3.29 12.21 -4.68
N GLY A 64 2.94 12.46 -5.95
CA GLY A 64 3.81 12.13 -7.08
C GLY A 64 3.64 10.72 -7.66
N TYR A 65 2.73 9.92 -7.09
CA TYR A 65 2.37 8.59 -7.57
C TYR A 65 0.88 8.53 -8.00
N PRO A 66 0.46 9.28 -9.03
CA PRO A 66 -0.92 9.24 -9.49
C PRO A 66 -1.26 7.85 -10.03
N LEU A 67 -2.47 7.38 -9.74
CA LEU A 67 -2.93 6.05 -10.11
C LEU A 67 -4.07 6.16 -11.14
N LYS A 68 -4.26 5.13 -11.96
CA LYS A 68 -5.39 5.00 -12.87
C LYS A 68 -6.10 3.68 -12.62
N VAL A 69 -7.36 3.71 -12.19
CA VAL A 69 -8.19 2.54 -11.89
C VAL A 69 -9.54 2.73 -12.57
N ASN A 70 -10.02 1.75 -13.34
CA ASN A 70 -11.27 1.86 -14.12
C ASN A 70 -11.34 3.15 -14.97
N ASN A 71 -10.23 3.54 -15.60
CA ASN A 71 -10.05 4.82 -16.29
C ASN A 71 -10.24 6.10 -15.45
N VAL A 72 -10.40 5.99 -14.14
CA VAL A 72 -10.43 7.11 -13.20
C VAL A 72 -9.01 7.45 -12.76
N LEU A 73 -8.60 8.71 -12.94
CA LEU A 73 -7.35 9.23 -12.39
C LEU A 73 -7.53 9.47 -10.89
N VAL A 74 -6.67 8.87 -10.07
CA VAL A 74 -6.68 8.97 -8.62
C VAL A 74 -5.36 9.59 -8.15
N PRO A 75 -5.37 10.78 -7.53
CA PRO A 75 -4.13 11.55 -7.28
C PRO A 75 -3.11 10.89 -6.34
N SER A 76 -3.53 9.95 -5.49
CA SER A 76 -2.66 9.27 -4.54
C SER A 76 -3.21 7.91 -4.07
N THR A 77 -2.33 7.08 -3.51
CA THR A 77 -2.70 5.83 -2.84
C THR A 77 -3.70 6.05 -1.70
N GLU A 78 -3.53 7.10 -0.89
CA GLU A 78 -4.48 7.45 0.17
C GLU A 78 -5.87 7.80 -0.39
N ALA A 79 -5.95 8.56 -1.48
CA ALA A 79 -7.24 8.88 -2.10
C ALA A 79 -7.97 7.62 -2.57
N LEU A 80 -7.25 6.68 -3.22
CA LEU A 80 -7.80 5.40 -3.65
C LEU A 80 -8.30 4.56 -2.45
N TYR A 81 -7.48 4.48 -1.39
CA TYR A 81 -7.80 3.76 -0.17
C TYR A 81 -9.06 4.32 0.53
N GLN A 82 -9.17 5.64 0.66
CA GLN A 82 -10.34 6.28 1.25
C GLN A 82 -11.58 6.17 0.35
N ALA A 83 -11.44 6.19 -0.97
CA ALA A 83 -12.56 5.95 -1.89
C ALA A 83 -13.10 4.51 -1.76
N CYS A 84 -12.21 3.51 -1.64
CA CYS A 84 -12.58 2.11 -1.46
C CYS A 84 -13.32 1.82 -0.13
N ARG A 85 -13.27 2.75 0.83
CA ARG A 85 -14.02 2.69 2.10
C ARG A 85 -15.54 2.85 1.89
N PHE A 86 -15.95 3.50 0.81
CA PHE A 86 -17.34 3.88 0.53
C PHE A 86 -17.85 3.34 -0.82
N PRO A 87 -17.83 2.01 -1.03
CA PRO A 87 -18.18 1.42 -2.33
C PRO A 87 -19.63 1.64 -2.78
N HIS A 88 -20.51 2.02 -1.84
CA HIS A 88 -21.93 2.30 -2.08
C HIS A 88 -22.24 3.80 -2.21
N LEU A 89 -21.25 4.68 -2.08
CA LEU A 89 -21.42 6.15 -2.14
C LEU A 89 -20.53 6.76 -3.22
N PRO A 90 -20.86 6.62 -4.51
CA PRO A 90 -20.04 7.14 -5.60
C PRO A 90 -19.81 8.67 -5.53
N LYS A 91 -20.76 9.43 -4.98
CA LYS A 91 -20.60 10.89 -4.77
C LYS A 91 -19.49 11.20 -3.76
N VAL A 92 -19.40 10.43 -2.67
CA VAL A 92 -18.33 10.57 -1.67
C VAL A 92 -16.98 10.14 -2.26
N GLN A 93 -16.96 9.07 -3.05
CA GLN A 93 -15.75 8.64 -3.78
C GLN A 93 -15.26 9.76 -4.70
N GLN A 94 -16.16 10.41 -5.45
CA GLN A 94 -15.82 11.53 -6.33
C GLN A 94 -15.25 12.73 -5.57
N GLU A 95 -15.83 13.08 -4.42
CA GLU A 95 -15.34 14.17 -3.57
C GLU A 95 -13.93 13.90 -3.04
N ILE A 96 -13.63 12.65 -2.67
CA ILE A 96 -12.31 12.22 -2.20
C ILE A 96 -11.29 12.26 -3.35
N ILE A 97 -11.64 11.70 -4.51
CA ILE A 97 -10.74 11.56 -5.66
C ILE A 97 -10.44 12.91 -6.33
N SER A 98 -11.36 13.88 -6.25
CA SER A 98 -11.12 15.23 -6.78
C SER A 98 -10.08 16.03 -5.99
N GLN A 99 -9.64 15.52 -4.84
CA GLN A 99 -8.63 16.17 -4.03
C GLN A 99 -7.21 15.83 -4.50
N PHE A 100 -6.46 16.87 -4.90
CA PHE A 100 -5.07 16.70 -5.32
C PHE A 100 -4.16 16.21 -4.18
N SER A 101 -4.36 16.71 -2.96
CA SER A 101 -3.53 16.33 -1.81
C SER A 101 -4.08 15.07 -1.11
N PRO A 102 -3.22 14.09 -0.77
CA PRO A 102 -3.63 12.91 0.00
C PRO A 102 -4.20 13.30 1.36
N MET A 103 -3.72 14.39 1.97
CA MET A 103 -4.26 14.89 3.23
C MET A 103 -5.67 15.43 3.06
N THR A 104 -5.95 16.20 2.01
CA THR A 104 -7.30 16.73 1.77
C THR A 104 -8.27 15.61 1.38
N ALA A 105 -7.84 14.62 0.59
CA ALA A 105 -8.61 13.40 0.32
C ALA A 105 -9.01 12.67 1.61
N LYS A 106 -8.05 12.47 2.53
CA LYS A 106 -8.29 11.90 3.85
C LYS A 106 -9.25 12.76 4.67
N MET A 107 -9.11 14.09 4.65
CA MET A 107 -10.02 14.98 5.37
C MET A 107 -11.45 14.89 4.83
N LYS A 108 -11.65 14.86 3.51
CA LYS A 108 -12.97 14.68 2.88
C LYS A 108 -13.62 13.35 3.21
N SER A 109 -12.82 12.30 3.45
CA SER A 109 -13.35 11.02 3.94
C SER A 109 -13.88 11.05 5.38
N LYS A 110 -13.41 11.98 6.24
CA LYS A 110 -13.67 11.94 7.69
C LYS A 110 -15.14 12.11 8.06
N PRO A 111 -15.90 13.08 7.51
CA PRO A 111 -17.32 13.25 7.84
C PRO A 111 -18.18 12.03 7.50
N HIS A 112 -17.80 11.26 6.48
CA HIS A 112 -18.56 10.10 6.02
C HIS A 112 -18.21 8.78 6.73
N ARG A 113 -17.31 8.79 7.72
CA ARG A 113 -16.84 7.55 8.36
C ARG A 113 -17.95 6.69 8.96
N ALA A 114 -19.04 7.28 9.41
CA ALA A 114 -20.21 6.55 9.89
C ALA A 114 -20.86 5.68 8.78
N ASN A 115 -20.67 6.04 7.51
CA ASN A 115 -21.16 5.31 6.34
C ASN A 115 -20.08 4.42 5.70
N SER A 116 -19.05 4.02 6.45
CA SER A 116 -18.07 3.05 5.94
C SER A 116 -18.76 1.75 5.55
N ARG A 117 -18.23 1.02 4.57
CA ARG A 117 -18.60 -0.39 4.35
C ARG A 117 -18.57 -1.17 5.68
N SER A 118 -19.56 -2.05 5.90
CA SER A 118 -19.77 -2.74 7.18
C SER A 118 -18.61 -3.64 7.59
N ASP A 119 -17.88 -4.19 6.62
CA ASP A 119 -16.71 -5.03 6.78
C ASP A 119 -15.38 -4.25 6.83
N TRP A 120 -15.41 -2.91 6.92
CA TRP A 120 -14.21 -2.06 6.76
C TRP A 120 -13.03 -2.48 7.63
N ASN A 121 -13.25 -2.75 8.92
CA ASN A 121 -12.17 -3.15 9.82
C ASN A 121 -11.53 -4.50 9.43
N GLN A 122 -12.28 -5.39 8.76
CA GLN A 122 -11.82 -6.69 8.31
C GLN A 122 -11.05 -6.59 6.98
N VAL A 123 -11.45 -5.68 6.09
CA VAL A 123 -10.88 -5.57 4.74
C VAL A 123 -9.86 -4.44 4.56
N ARG A 124 -9.74 -3.49 5.50
CA ARG A 124 -8.90 -2.30 5.36
C ARG A 124 -7.44 -2.61 5.00
N SER A 125 -6.82 -3.64 5.59
CA SER A 125 -5.44 -4.01 5.23
C SER A 125 -5.36 -4.68 3.87
N LYS A 126 -6.37 -5.47 3.48
CA LYS A 126 -6.44 -6.07 2.13
C LYS A 126 -6.53 -4.97 1.07
N ILE A 127 -7.39 -3.98 1.30
CA ILE A 127 -7.55 -2.81 0.43
C ILE A 127 -6.24 -2.02 0.36
N MET A 128 -5.58 -1.72 1.50
CA MET A 128 -4.29 -1.03 1.49
C MET A 128 -3.21 -1.81 0.72
N ALA A 129 -3.11 -3.12 0.96
CA ALA A 129 -2.19 -3.99 0.25
C ALA A 129 -2.43 -3.94 -1.27
N TRP A 130 -3.69 -4.00 -1.69
CA TRP A 130 -4.07 -3.86 -3.10
C TRP A 130 -3.71 -2.47 -3.66
N CYS A 131 -3.97 -1.37 -2.93
CA CYS A 131 -3.58 -0.03 -3.35
C CYS A 131 -2.06 0.12 -3.53
N LEU A 132 -1.25 -0.51 -2.65
CA LEU A 132 0.20 -0.53 -2.77
C LEU A 132 0.68 -1.36 -3.97
N LYS A 133 0.02 -2.49 -4.27
CA LYS A 133 0.28 -3.26 -5.50
C LYS A 133 -0.02 -2.45 -6.75
N VAL A 134 -1.14 -1.73 -6.78
CA VAL A 134 -1.48 -0.80 -7.88
C VAL A 134 -0.43 0.29 -8.02
N LYS A 135 0.02 0.87 -6.90
CA LYS A 135 1.12 1.86 -6.90
C LYS A 135 2.39 1.28 -7.51
N LEU A 136 2.81 0.08 -7.09
CA LEU A 136 3.99 -0.57 -7.66
C LEU A 136 3.80 -0.90 -9.15
N ALA A 137 2.65 -1.42 -9.56
CA ALA A 137 2.41 -1.74 -10.98
C ALA A 137 2.49 -0.49 -11.88
N GLN A 138 2.04 0.66 -11.42
CA GLN A 138 2.03 1.88 -12.23
C GLN A 138 3.29 2.74 -12.09
N HIS A 139 4.09 2.53 -11.04
CA HIS A 139 5.34 3.25 -10.75
C HIS A 139 6.47 2.26 -10.46
N PHE A 140 6.61 1.28 -11.34
CA PHE A 140 7.42 0.08 -11.10
C PHE A 140 8.90 0.40 -10.89
N GLU A 141 9.44 1.34 -11.67
CA GLU A 141 10.85 1.72 -11.58
C GLU A 141 11.11 2.56 -10.33
N GLU A 142 10.37 3.66 -10.13
CA GLU A 142 10.65 4.59 -9.04
C GLU A 142 10.29 3.99 -7.67
N PHE A 143 9.09 3.42 -7.55
CA PHE A 143 8.63 2.83 -6.29
C PHE A 143 9.28 1.47 -6.02
N GLY A 144 9.54 0.69 -7.06
CA GLY A 144 10.25 -0.59 -6.94
C GLY A 144 11.70 -0.41 -6.50
N ALA A 145 12.43 0.53 -7.11
CA ALA A 145 13.79 0.87 -6.67
C ALA A 145 13.81 1.32 -5.21
N LEU A 146 12.85 2.18 -4.80
CA LEU A 146 12.75 2.64 -3.41
C LEU A 146 12.49 1.49 -2.42
N LEU A 147 11.67 0.50 -2.79
CA LEU A 147 11.45 -0.70 -1.98
C LEU A 147 12.73 -1.53 -1.86
N LEU A 148 13.47 -1.73 -2.96
CA LEU A 148 14.70 -2.52 -2.97
C LEU A 148 15.84 -1.84 -2.21
N GLU A 149 15.92 -0.51 -2.22
CA GLU A 149 16.91 0.29 -1.47
C GLU A 149 16.84 0.04 0.05
N THR A 150 15.68 -0.40 0.56
CA THR A 150 15.55 -0.76 1.98
C THR A 150 16.38 -1.99 2.37
N GLY A 151 16.84 -2.79 1.39
CA GLY A 151 17.57 -4.03 1.61
C GLY A 151 16.71 -5.05 2.35
N ASP A 152 17.28 -5.71 3.36
CA ASP A 152 16.56 -6.65 4.21
C ASP A 152 16.07 -6.02 5.53
N ARG A 153 16.35 -4.73 5.75
CA ARG A 153 15.94 -4.01 6.96
C ARG A 153 14.41 -3.95 7.05
N ALA A 154 13.90 -3.98 8.28
CA ALA A 154 12.48 -3.77 8.50
C ALA A 154 12.09 -2.33 8.09
N ILE A 155 10.91 -2.19 7.50
CA ILE A 155 10.34 -0.90 7.12
C ILE A 155 9.34 -0.51 8.19
N VAL A 156 9.47 0.67 8.80
CA VAL A 156 8.62 1.14 9.91
C VAL A 156 8.11 2.55 9.65
N GLU A 157 6.78 2.71 9.64
CA GLU A 157 6.16 4.04 9.67
C GLU A 157 6.24 4.58 11.10
N LEU A 158 6.97 5.67 11.32
CA LEU A 158 6.94 6.38 12.59
C LEU A 158 5.63 7.18 12.68
N SER A 159 4.86 6.91 13.73
CA SER A 159 3.58 7.54 13.99
C SER A 159 3.49 8.02 15.43
N ASN A 160 3.01 9.25 15.63
CA ASN A 160 2.80 9.80 16.97
C ASN A 160 1.54 9.24 17.66
N LYS A 161 0.60 8.67 16.89
CA LYS A 161 -0.75 8.32 17.39
C LYS A 161 -1.21 6.92 16.99
N ASP A 162 -0.89 6.49 15.78
CA ASP A 162 -1.44 5.28 15.16
C ASP A 162 -0.45 4.11 15.25
N ALA A 163 -0.65 3.26 16.25
CA ALA A 163 0.12 2.03 16.44
C ALA A 163 -0.41 0.84 15.59
N TYR A 164 -1.46 1.03 14.80
CA TYR A 164 -1.96 -0.01 13.90
C TYR A 164 -1.20 0.04 12.56
N TRP A 165 -1.21 1.19 11.89
CA TRP A 165 -0.52 1.35 10.61
C TRP A 165 1.00 1.50 10.78
N GLY A 166 1.42 2.22 11.82
CA GLY A 166 2.84 2.46 12.13
C GLY A 166 3.23 1.98 13.53
N ALA A 167 4.28 2.60 14.06
CA ALA A 167 4.84 2.37 15.38
C ALA A 167 5.21 3.69 16.06
N LYS A 168 5.10 3.73 17.40
CA LYS A 168 5.43 4.89 18.24
C LYS A 168 6.83 4.76 18.82
N LEU A 169 7.48 5.87 19.08
CA LEU A 169 8.72 5.88 19.86
C LEU A 169 8.44 5.46 21.31
N THR A 170 9.31 4.62 21.85
CA THR A 170 9.31 4.16 23.23
C THR A 170 10.74 4.15 23.77
N ASP A 171 10.89 4.05 25.09
CA ASP A 171 12.18 3.88 25.76
C ASP A 171 13.21 4.94 25.34
N ASN A 172 12.92 6.21 25.61
CA ASN A 172 13.77 7.35 25.27
C ASN A 172 14.17 7.40 23.77
N ASP A 173 13.20 7.14 22.90
CA ASP A 173 13.34 7.17 21.43
C ASP A 173 14.27 6.12 20.81
N GLU A 174 14.72 5.13 21.58
CA GLU A 174 15.57 4.04 21.10
C GLU A 174 14.79 2.94 20.36
N TRP A 175 13.51 2.78 20.72
CA TRP A 175 12.66 1.71 20.21
C TRP A 175 11.42 2.25 19.54
N LEU A 176 10.89 1.46 18.61
CA LEU A 176 9.62 1.68 17.93
C LEU A 176 8.70 0.52 18.27
N GLU A 177 7.50 0.81 18.77
CA GLU A 177 6.51 -0.22 19.10
C GLU A 177 5.16 0.05 18.41
N GLY A 178 4.65 -0.98 17.74
CA GLY A 178 3.35 -0.95 17.06
C GLY A 178 3.14 -2.16 16.17
N GLN A 179 1.91 -2.35 15.68
CA GLN A 179 1.62 -3.40 14.71
C GLN A 179 2.28 -3.13 13.36
N ASN A 180 2.55 -1.85 13.04
CA ASN A 180 3.26 -1.44 11.82
C ASN A 180 2.75 -2.16 10.56
N VAL A 181 1.41 -2.21 10.39
CA VAL A 181 0.79 -2.96 9.29
C VAL A 181 1.25 -2.42 7.94
N LEU A 182 1.40 -1.09 7.79
CA LEU A 182 1.86 -0.50 6.52
C LEU A 182 3.28 -0.96 6.18
N GLY A 183 4.21 -0.86 7.13
CA GLY A 183 5.58 -1.33 6.98
C GLY A 183 5.66 -2.82 6.62
N ARG A 184 4.83 -3.66 7.27
CA ARG A 184 4.74 -5.10 6.95
C ARG A 184 4.23 -5.39 5.54
N LEU A 185 3.23 -4.64 5.07
CA LEU A 185 2.74 -4.76 3.70
C LEU A 185 3.82 -4.36 2.68
N LEU A 186 4.59 -3.31 2.97
CA LEU A 186 5.70 -2.87 2.12
C LEU A 186 6.83 -3.90 2.07
N MET A 187 7.18 -4.52 3.20
CA MET A 187 8.16 -5.61 3.24
C MET A 187 7.69 -6.81 2.44
N GLN A 188 6.42 -7.21 2.57
CA GLN A 188 5.86 -8.29 1.74
C GLN A 188 5.93 -7.94 0.25
N LEU A 189 5.60 -6.70 -0.10
CA LEU A 189 5.64 -6.21 -1.48
C LEU A 189 7.06 -6.23 -2.05
N ARG A 190 8.06 -5.87 -1.24
CA ARG A 190 9.50 -5.97 -1.58
C ARG A 190 9.92 -7.41 -1.84
N GLU A 191 9.55 -8.35 -0.95
CA GLU A 191 9.90 -9.77 -1.16
C GLU A 191 9.18 -10.36 -2.38
N ASP A 192 7.97 -9.89 -2.69
CA ASP A 192 7.29 -10.29 -3.92
C ASP A 192 7.95 -9.71 -5.18
N LEU A 193 8.55 -8.53 -5.08
CA LEU A 193 9.27 -7.86 -6.16
C LEU A 193 10.63 -8.53 -6.46
N LYS A 194 11.33 -9.06 -5.45
CA LYS A 194 12.61 -9.77 -5.62
C LYS A 194 12.50 -11.10 -6.39
N LYS A 195 11.30 -11.68 -6.48
CA LYS A 195 11.06 -12.95 -7.19
C LYS A 195 11.12 -12.72 -8.72
N GLU A 196 11.72 -13.65 -9.46
CA GLU A 196 12.09 -13.50 -10.88
C GLU A 196 10.92 -13.32 -11.87
N ASP A 197 9.68 -13.63 -11.45
CA ASP A 197 8.52 -13.51 -12.32
C ASP A 197 7.91 -12.11 -12.26
N SER A 198 8.45 -11.22 -13.10
CA SER A 198 7.94 -9.86 -13.29
C SER A 198 6.53 -9.81 -13.94
N SER A 199 6.05 -10.91 -14.54
CA SER A 199 4.77 -10.95 -15.23
C SER A 199 3.58 -10.73 -14.28
N ARG A 200 3.75 -11.07 -13.00
CA ARG A 200 2.75 -10.83 -11.93
C ARG A 200 2.39 -9.36 -11.72
N TRP A 201 3.24 -8.45 -12.18
CA TRP A 201 3.02 -7.00 -12.04
C TRP A 201 2.39 -6.39 -13.30
N LEU A 202 2.18 -7.19 -14.36
CA LEU A 202 1.52 -6.75 -15.59
C LEU A 202 0.05 -6.41 -15.35
N GLU A 203 -0.58 -7.13 -14.43
CA GLU A 203 -2.01 -7.01 -14.13
C GLU A 203 -2.25 -7.24 -12.63
N ILE A 204 -2.91 -6.28 -11.99
CA ILE A 204 -3.34 -6.38 -10.60
C ILE A 204 -4.84 -6.67 -10.59
N ALA A 205 -5.19 -7.92 -10.29
CA ALA A 205 -6.57 -8.36 -10.16
C ALA A 205 -7.32 -7.58 -9.05
N PRO A 206 -8.64 -7.38 -9.17
CA PRO A 206 -9.45 -6.83 -8.10
C PRO A 206 -9.48 -7.77 -6.89
N LEU A 207 -9.77 -7.22 -5.71
CA LEU A 207 -9.97 -8.02 -4.51
C LEU A 207 -11.29 -8.78 -4.59
N ASP A 208 -11.25 -10.06 -4.21
CA ASP A 208 -12.44 -10.86 -3.94
C ASP A 208 -13.04 -10.48 -2.58
N ILE A 209 -13.72 -9.33 -2.56
CA ILE A 209 -14.49 -8.83 -1.42
C ILE A 209 -15.83 -8.28 -1.91
N ALA A 210 -16.85 -8.37 -1.06
CA ALA A 210 -18.19 -7.89 -1.39
C ALA A 210 -18.15 -6.41 -1.82
N ASN A 211 -18.89 -6.09 -2.89
CA ASN A 211 -19.05 -4.72 -3.38
C ASN A 211 -17.71 -3.97 -3.60
N PHE A 212 -16.68 -4.60 -4.14
CA PHE A 212 -15.44 -3.88 -4.47
C PHE A 212 -15.62 -3.00 -5.73
N LYS A 213 -16.10 -1.77 -5.50
CA LYS A 213 -16.52 -0.82 -6.53
C LYS A 213 -15.82 0.53 -6.41
N LEU A 214 -15.59 1.17 -7.55
CA LEU A 214 -15.10 2.53 -7.68
C LEU A 214 -16.03 3.30 -8.62
N MET A 215 -16.50 4.46 -8.18
CA MET A 215 -17.39 5.33 -8.96
C MET A 215 -18.65 4.60 -9.46
N GLY A 216 -19.21 3.72 -8.61
CA GLY A 216 -20.42 2.94 -8.90
C GLY A 216 -20.21 1.69 -9.76
N LYS A 217 -19.01 1.46 -10.30
CA LYS A 217 -18.68 0.29 -11.14
C LYS A 217 -17.80 -0.71 -10.39
N PRO A 218 -17.94 -2.04 -10.62
CA PRO A 218 -16.98 -3.02 -10.13
C PRO A 218 -15.55 -2.65 -10.52
N ILE A 219 -14.60 -2.78 -9.60
CA ILE A 219 -13.18 -2.56 -9.93
C ILE A 219 -12.72 -3.67 -10.87
N GLU A 220 -12.15 -3.27 -12.00
CA GLU A 220 -11.57 -4.17 -13.00
C GLU A 220 -10.07 -4.36 -12.71
N SER A 221 -9.44 -5.29 -13.42
CA SER A 221 -8.00 -5.47 -13.35
C SER A 221 -7.25 -4.20 -13.74
N VAL A 222 -6.22 -3.87 -12.96
CA VAL A 222 -5.40 -2.69 -13.20
C VAL A 222 -4.12 -3.10 -13.91
N LEU A 223 -3.89 -2.56 -15.10
CA LEU A 223 -2.70 -2.85 -15.89
C LEU A 223 -1.49 -2.06 -15.40
N LYS A 224 -0.31 -2.65 -15.57
CA LYS A 224 0.98 -1.97 -15.45
C LYS A 224 1.01 -0.74 -16.37
N ALA A 225 1.62 0.35 -15.90
CA ALA A 225 1.84 1.49 -16.78
C ALA A 225 2.76 1.09 -17.94
N GLN A 226 2.35 1.40 -19.17
CA GLN A 226 3.22 1.25 -20.34
C GLN A 226 4.26 2.38 -20.31
N ARG A 227 5.52 2.06 -20.64
CA ARG A 227 6.54 3.10 -20.85
C ARG A 227 6.03 4.08 -21.91
N LYS A 228 6.06 5.38 -21.62
CA LYS A 228 6.14 6.38 -22.68
C LYS A 228 7.54 6.25 -23.28
N THR A 229 7.68 5.51 -24.37
CA THR A 229 8.86 5.64 -25.23
C THR A 229 8.88 7.06 -25.76
N PHE A 230 9.70 7.92 -25.16
CA PHE A 230 10.11 9.16 -25.80
C PHE A 230 11.00 8.76 -26.97
N ILE A 231 10.40 8.61 -28.15
CA ILE A 231 11.18 8.71 -29.38
C ILE A 231 11.61 10.18 -29.44
N GLN A 232 12.91 10.44 -29.23
CA GLN A 232 13.53 11.70 -29.61
C GLN A 232 13.31 11.86 -31.12
N GLY A 233 12.23 12.55 -31.49
CA GLY A 233 12.07 13.11 -32.81
C GLY A 233 13.17 14.13 -32.99
N SER A 234 14.17 13.75 -33.78
CA SER A 234 15.17 14.63 -34.36
C SER A 234 14.51 15.88 -34.93
N PHE A 235 14.71 17.03 -34.28
CA PHE A 235 14.59 18.30 -34.97
C PHE A 235 15.77 18.41 -35.94
N ARG A 236 15.51 18.06 -37.19
CA ARG A 236 16.20 18.63 -38.35
C ARG A 236 15.15 19.35 -39.16
N VAL A 237 15.08 20.67 -39.01
CA VAL A 237 14.95 21.62 -40.12
C VAL A 237 15.79 22.83 -39.73
#